data_AF-A0A966BYT9-F1
#
_entry.id   AF-A0A966BYT9-F1
#
_cell.length_a   1.000
_cell.length_b   1.000
_cell.length_c   1.000
_cell.angle_alpha   90.00
_cell.angle_beta   90.00
_cell.angle_gamma   90.00
#
_symmetry.space_group_name_H-M   'P 1'
#
loop_
_entity.id
_entity.type
_entity.pdbx_description
1 polymer ?
#
loop_
_entity_poly.entity_id
_entity_poly.type
_entity_poly.pdbx_seq_one_letter_code
_entity_poly.pdbx_strand_id
1 'polypeptide(L)'
;MSIFALQSAAGGFLDEGLKRFNKEFDDWCVQFDNYEDANLIRQNLDKKTVAEVVEITPLSYPKYFFHTLKGVIHATRQIDDKIICIIEPYMSSNFRIAVCDLNTKNVRISKSSYKNVLSVEGAFAHFEL
;
A
#
# COMPACT_ATOMS: atom_id res chain seq x y z
N MET A 1 -5.67 13.55 -7.01
CA MET A 1 -4.23 13.52 -7.34
C MET A 1 -3.89 12.05 -7.44
N SER A 2 -3.59 11.57 -8.65
CA SER A 2 -3.10 10.21 -8.86
C SER A 2 -1.59 10.21 -8.69
N ILE A 3 -1.05 9.14 -8.13
CA ILE A 3 0.39 8.97 -7.93
C ILE A 3 0.76 7.72 -8.71
N PHE A 4 1.76 7.82 -9.56
CA PHE A 4 2.26 6.69 -10.33
C PHE A 4 3.70 6.39 -9.93
N ALA A 5 4.07 5.12 -9.96
CA ALA A 5 5.42 4.66 -9.68
C ALA A 5 5.85 3.58 -10.67
N LEU A 6 7.13 3.22 -10.65
CA LEU A 6 7.67 2.14 -11.48
C LEU A 6 7.95 0.92 -10.62
N GLN A 7 7.26 -0.19 -10.91
CA GLN A 7 7.34 -1.43 -10.15
C GLN A 7 8.01 -2.54 -10.97
N SER A 8 8.87 -3.34 -10.34
CA SER A 8 9.47 -4.50 -11.01
C SER A 8 8.49 -5.68 -11.08
N ALA A 9 8.70 -6.61 -12.02
CA ALA A 9 7.89 -7.84 -12.12
C ALA A 9 7.96 -8.73 -10.86
N ALA A 10 9.04 -8.63 -10.07
CA ALA A 10 9.19 -9.35 -8.79
C ALA A 10 8.60 -8.57 -7.60
N GLY A 11 7.93 -7.44 -7.86
CA GLY A 11 7.52 -6.46 -6.86
C GLY A 11 8.62 -5.44 -6.53
N GLY A 12 8.30 -4.48 -5.68
CA GLY A 12 9.20 -3.39 -5.30
C GLY A 12 9.27 -2.24 -6.31
N PHE A 13 9.70 -1.09 -5.84
CA PHE A 13 9.54 0.22 -6.47
C PHE A 13 10.88 0.86 -6.80
N LEU A 14 11.02 1.36 -8.02
CA LEU A 14 12.25 1.99 -8.47
C LEU A 14 12.57 3.22 -7.60
N ASP A 15 13.80 3.31 -7.12
CA ASP A 15 14.28 4.45 -6.35
C ASP A 15 14.38 5.72 -7.21
N GLU A 16 14.41 6.89 -6.56
CA GLU A 16 14.62 8.18 -7.25
C GLU A 16 15.93 8.24 -8.03
N GLY A 17 16.92 7.40 -7.66
CA GLY A 17 18.19 7.27 -8.37
C GLY A 17 18.12 6.44 -9.65
N LEU A 18 16.97 5.82 -9.95
CA LEU A 18 16.72 4.92 -11.09
C LEU A 18 17.67 3.71 -11.15
N LYS A 19 18.14 3.23 -10.00
CA LYS A 19 19.17 2.19 -9.89
C LYS A 19 18.73 0.94 -9.16
N ARG A 20 17.86 1.06 -8.16
CA ARG A 20 17.45 -0.06 -7.29
C ARG A 20 15.95 -0.08 -7.11
N PHE A 21 15.43 -1.25 -6.76
CA PHE A 21 14.04 -1.39 -6.36
C PHE A 21 13.94 -1.55 -4.85
N ASN A 22 13.23 -0.63 -4.20
CA ASN A 22 12.85 -0.69 -2.80
C ASN A 22 11.72 -1.71 -2.62
N LYS A 23 11.74 -2.48 -1.54
CA LYS A 23 10.70 -3.51 -1.30
C LYS A 23 9.33 -2.87 -1.04
N GLU A 24 9.30 -1.75 -0.33
CA GLU A 24 8.10 -1.00 0.01
C GLU A 24 8.06 0.30 -0.81
N PHE A 25 6.86 0.80 -1.07
CA PHE A 25 6.67 2.13 -1.64
C PHE A 25 6.81 3.17 -0.53
N ASP A 26 7.75 4.09 -0.67
CA ASP A 26 8.08 5.14 0.29
C ASP A 26 8.52 6.43 -0.42
N ASP A 27 8.92 7.43 0.37
CA ASP A 27 9.35 8.74 -0.11
C ASP A 27 10.67 8.72 -0.91
N TRP A 28 11.39 7.58 -0.97
CA TRP A 28 12.61 7.42 -1.78
C TRP A 28 12.35 6.69 -3.09
N CYS A 29 11.11 6.31 -3.35
CA CYS A 29 10.67 5.76 -4.62
C CYS A 29 10.36 6.89 -5.60
N VAL A 30 10.64 6.69 -6.89
CA VAL A 30 10.26 7.66 -7.92
C VAL A 30 8.74 7.74 -8.04
N GLN A 31 8.22 8.97 -8.13
CA GLN A 31 6.78 9.26 -8.18
C GLN A 31 6.46 10.21 -9.33
N PHE A 32 5.30 10.02 -9.93
CA PHE A 32 4.81 10.84 -11.03
C PHE A 32 3.35 11.23 -10.80
N ASP A 33 3.01 12.45 -11.23
CA ASP A 33 1.64 12.97 -11.12
C ASP A 33 0.70 12.43 -12.21
N ASN A 34 1.26 11.88 -13.29
CA ASN A 34 0.51 11.34 -14.42
C ASN A 34 1.20 10.11 -15.03
N TYR A 35 0.42 9.35 -15.79
CA TYR A 35 0.87 8.11 -16.40
C TYR A 35 1.86 8.37 -17.55
N GLU A 36 1.67 9.44 -18.30
CA GLU A 36 2.46 9.79 -19.48
C GLU A 36 3.94 10.00 -19.11
N ASP A 37 4.20 10.77 -18.06
CA ASP A 37 5.54 11.04 -17.54
C ASP A 37 6.19 9.76 -17.00
N ALA A 38 5.43 8.97 -16.23
CA ALA A 38 5.92 7.68 -15.72
C ALA A 38 6.31 6.73 -16.87
N ASN A 39 5.47 6.66 -17.91
CA ASN A 39 5.71 5.80 -19.06
C ASN A 39 6.88 6.30 -19.92
N LEU A 40 7.09 7.62 -20.02
CA LEU A 40 8.26 8.19 -20.68
C LEU A 40 9.54 7.78 -19.97
N ILE A 41 9.61 7.87 -18.64
CA ILE A 41 10.79 7.41 -17.89
C ILE A 41 10.97 5.90 -18.06
N ARG A 42 9.91 5.11 -17.93
CA ARG A 42 9.94 3.66 -18.11
C ARG A 42 10.54 3.24 -19.46
N GLN A 43 10.18 3.92 -20.54
CA GLN A 43 10.69 3.63 -21.89
C GLN A 43 12.17 3.97 -22.07
N ASN A 44 12.68 4.92 -21.27
CA ASN A 44 14.08 5.36 -21.31
C ASN A 44 14.98 4.64 -20.29
N LEU A 45 14.45 3.69 -19.51
CA LEU A 45 15.26 2.87 -18.61
C LEU A 45 16.26 2.01 -19.40
N ASP A 46 17.38 1.66 -18.75
CA ASP A 46 18.34 0.70 -19.31
C ASP A 46 17.61 -0.59 -19.69
N LYS A 47 18.00 -1.22 -20.80
CA LYS A 47 17.37 -2.46 -21.30
C LYS A 47 17.36 -3.60 -20.27
N LYS A 48 18.23 -3.56 -19.26
CA LYS A 48 18.29 -4.54 -18.16
C LYS A 48 17.29 -4.22 -17.03
N THR A 49 16.81 -2.98 -16.94
CA THR A 49 15.85 -2.54 -15.93
C THR A 49 14.45 -2.66 -16.49
N VAL A 50 13.74 -3.71 -16.10
CA VAL A 50 12.35 -3.94 -16.50
C VAL A 50 11.42 -3.50 -15.36
N ALA A 51 10.58 -2.51 -15.65
CA ALA A 51 9.55 -2.02 -14.75
C ALA A 51 8.25 -1.74 -15.49
N GLU A 52 7.14 -1.75 -14.76
CA GLU A 52 5.81 -1.37 -15.22
C GLU A 52 5.34 -0.12 -14.48
N VAL A 53 4.51 0.69 -15.14
CA VAL A 53 3.86 1.83 -14.48
C VAL A 53 2.69 1.29 -13.66
N VAL A 54 2.68 1.62 -12.37
CA VAL A 54 1.58 1.26 -11.46
C VAL A 54 1.00 2.51 -10.82
N GLU A 55 -0.32 2.53 -10.63
CA GLU A 55 -0.99 3.58 -9.86
C GLU A 55 -0.97 3.22 -8.36
N ILE A 56 -0.53 4.18 -7.57
CA ILE A 56 -0.51 4.11 -6.12
C ILE A 56 -1.85 4.61 -5.61
N THR A 57 -2.63 3.71 -5.00
CA THR A 57 -3.98 4.02 -4.53
C THR A 57 -4.07 3.80 -3.02
N PRO A 58 -5.05 4.40 -2.32
CA PRO A 58 -5.31 4.08 -0.92
C PRO A 58 -5.60 2.60 -0.67
N LEU A 59 -6.10 1.88 -1.68
CA LEU A 59 -6.36 0.45 -1.58
C LEU A 59 -5.06 -0.37 -1.66
N SER A 60 -4.16 -0.02 -2.58
CA SER A 60 -2.89 -0.74 -2.78
C SER A 60 -1.80 -0.35 -1.77
N TYR A 61 -1.74 0.93 -1.37
CA TYR A 61 -0.69 1.48 -0.48
C TYR A 61 -1.25 2.41 0.60
N PRO A 62 -2.12 1.94 1.53
CA PRO A 62 -2.83 2.82 2.46
C PRO A 62 -1.92 3.59 3.41
N LYS A 63 -0.75 3.07 3.80
CA LYS A 63 0.22 3.80 4.64
C LYS A 63 0.59 5.18 4.10
N TYR A 64 0.67 5.28 2.77
CA TYR A 64 1.03 6.52 2.10
C TYR A 64 -0.08 7.58 2.21
N PHE A 65 -1.34 7.15 2.26
CA PHE A 65 -2.52 8.04 2.34
C PHE A 65 -3.00 8.28 3.78
N PHE A 66 -2.63 7.41 4.71
CA PHE A 66 -3.07 7.41 6.10
C PHE A 66 -1.87 7.41 7.04
N HIS A 67 -1.28 8.57 7.29
CA HIS A 67 -0.05 8.75 8.08
C HIS A 67 -0.13 8.20 9.53
N THR A 68 -1.33 8.02 10.09
CA THR A 68 -1.54 7.42 11.42
C THR A 68 -1.65 5.89 11.37
N LEU A 69 -1.77 5.28 10.19
CA LEU A 69 -1.76 3.84 10.00
C LEU A 69 -0.34 3.30 10.17
N LYS A 70 -0.14 2.49 11.22
CA LYS A 70 1.16 1.88 11.56
C LYS A 70 1.06 0.36 11.56
N GLY A 71 2.22 -0.29 11.44
CA GLY A 71 2.34 -1.75 11.41
C GLY A 71 2.50 -2.31 10.00
N VAL A 72 2.57 -3.63 9.86
CA VAL A 72 2.58 -4.32 8.56
C VAL A 72 1.14 -4.51 8.10
N ILE A 73 0.84 -4.16 6.85
CA ILE A 73 -0.47 -4.37 6.26
C ILE A 73 -0.42 -5.69 5.49
N HIS A 74 -1.35 -6.59 5.80
CA HIS A 74 -1.39 -7.93 5.21
C HIS A 74 -2.47 -8.05 4.12
N ALA A 75 -3.57 -7.31 4.27
CA ALA A 75 -4.65 -7.28 3.30
C ALA A 75 -5.40 -5.95 3.40
N THR A 76 -6.00 -5.55 2.28
CA THR A 76 -6.83 -4.34 2.17
C THR A 76 -8.11 -4.65 1.42
N ARG A 77 -9.19 -3.95 1.76
CA ARG A 77 -10.48 -4.02 1.08
C ARG A 77 -11.17 -2.67 1.18
N GLN A 78 -11.86 -2.26 0.13
CA GLN A 78 -12.71 -1.07 0.19
C GLN A 78 -14.15 -1.46 0.51
N ILE A 79 -14.77 -0.71 1.43
CA ILE A 79 -16.21 -0.75 1.72
C ILE A 79 -16.66 0.71 1.80
N ASP A 80 -17.53 1.12 0.88
CA ASP A 80 -17.92 2.52 0.68
C ASP A 80 -16.69 3.46 0.60
N ASP A 81 -16.69 4.56 1.37
CA ASP A 81 -15.59 5.52 1.46
C ASP A 81 -14.52 5.12 2.49
N LYS A 82 -14.36 3.82 2.78
CA LYS A 82 -13.41 3.32 3.79
C LYS A 82 -12.53 2.20 3.26
N ILE A 83 -11.25 2.26 3.62
CA ILE A 83 -10.28 1.19 3.41
C ILE A 83 -10.13 0.41 4.72
N ILE A 84 -10.53 -0.86 4.68
CA ILE A 84 -10.37 -1.81 5.76
C ILE A 84 -9.03 -2.51 5.55
N CYS A 85 -8.20 -2.56 6.59
CA CYS A 85 -6.88 -3.20 6.54
C CYS A 85 -6.75 -4.27 7.62
N ILE A 86 -6.17 -5.42 7.27
CA ILE A 86 -5.55 -6.31 8.26
C ILE A 86 -4.18 -5.72 8.59
N ILE A 87 -3.96 -5.39 9.86
CA ILE A 87 -2.70 -4.85 10.34
C ILE A 87 -2.06 -5.74 11.41
N GLU A 88 -0.75 -5.83 11.35
CA GLU A 88 0.11 -6.35 12.42
C GLU A 88 0.93 -5.17 12.98
N PRO A 89 0.57 -4.61 14.15
CA PRO A 89 1.17 -3.38 14.67
C PRO A 89 2.71 -3.40 14.78
N TYR A 90 3.29 -4.54 15.14
CA TYR A 90 4.71 -4.82 15.14
C TYR A 90 4.95 -6.31 14.88
N MET A 91 6.14 -6.68 14.41
CA MET A 91 6.47 -8.08 14.09
C MET A 91 6.13 -9.04 15.23
N SER A 92 5.43 -10.12 14.91
CA SER A 92 4.95 -11.17 15.81
C SER A 92 3.90 -10.71 16.83
N SER A 93 3.20 -9.60 16.56
CA SER A 93 2.07 -9.15 17.38
C SER A 93 0.74 -9.77 16.93
N ASN A 94 -0.30 -9.61 17.76
CA ASN A 94 -1.65 -9.98 17.34
C ASN A 94 -2.13 -9.06 16.21
N PHE A 95 -2.77 -9.65 15.20
CA PHE A 95 -3.41 -8.93 14.11
C PHE A 95 -4.61 -8.14 14.60
N ARG A 96 -4.90 -7.03 13.94
CA ARG A 96 -6.07 -6.18 14.19
C ARG A 96 -6.66 -5.71 12.87
N ILE A 97 -7.89 -5.22 12.91
CA ILE A 97 -8.52 -4.58 11.76
C ILE A 97 -8.42 -3.07 11.94
N ALA A 98 -7.94 -2.36 10.92
CA ALA A 98 -7.97 -0.91 10.86
C ALA A 98 -9.01 -0.45 9.84
N VAL A 99 -9.73 0.61 10.18
CA VAL A 99 -10.70 1.27 9.30
C VAL A 99 -10.16 2.65 8.99
N CYS A 100 -9.88 2.92 7.72
CA CYS A 100 -9.29 4.18 7.25
C CYS A 100 -10.32 4.92 6.40
N ASP A 101 -10.69 6.13 6.79
CA ASP A 101 -11.75 6.90 6.13
C ASP A 101 -11.18 7.80 5.02
N LEU A 102 -11.62 7.58 3.77
CA LEU A 102 -11.06 8.25 2.60
C LEU A 102 -11.31 9.77 2.60
N ASN A 103 -12.38 10.23 3.25
CA ASN A 103 -12.77 11.63 3.29
C ASN A 103 -12.03 12.38 4.40
N THR A 104 -12.01 11.83 5.61
CA THR A 104 -11.43 12.48 6.79
C THR A 104 -9.97 12.13 7.05
N LYS A 105 -9.43 11.12 6.35
CA LYS A 105 -8.09 10.53 6.57
C LYS A 105 -7.88 9.96 7.97
N ASN A 106 -8.95 9.79 8.75
CA ASN A 106 -8.89 9.21 10.08
C ASN A 106 -8.70 7.69 10.02
N VAL A 107 -7.89 7.16 10.94
CA VAL A 107 -7.66 5.72 11.11
C VAL A 107 -8.19 5.29 12.47
N ARG A 108 -9.07 4.28 12.48
CA ARG A 108 -9.58 3.64 13.70
C ARG A 108 -9.14 2.18 13.73
N ILE A 109 -8.38 1.82 14.75
CA ILE A 109 -7.97 0.42 14.99
C ILE A 109 -9.01 -0.26 15.89
N SER A 110 -9.43 -1.47 15.50
CA SER A 110 -10.38 -2.29 16.25
C SER A 110 -9.86 -2.62 17.65
N LYS A 111 -10.74 -2.67 18.66
CA LYS A 111 -10.35 -3.15 20.00
C LYS A 111 -9.97 -4.63 19.97
N SER A 112 -10.69 -5.43 19.18
CA SER A 112 -10.41 -6.85 18.95
C SER A 112 -8.99 -7.07 18.40
N SER A 113 -8.40 -8.18 18.82
CA SER A 113 -7.09 -8.64 18.36
C SER A 113 -7.13 -10.14 18.10
N TYR A 114 -6.41 -10.60 17.08
CA TYR A 114 -6.45 -11.97 16.60
C TYR A 114 -5.03 -12.54 16.64
N LYS A 115 -4.87 -13.74 17.22
CA LYS A 115 -3.55 -14.36 17.38
C LYS A 115 -2.98 -14.94 16.08
N ASN A 116 -3.83 -15.28 15.13
CA ASN A 116 -3.44 -15.94 13.90
C ASN A 116 -4.10 -15.31 12.68
N VAL A 117 -3.50 -15.52 11.51
CA VAL A 117 -3.92 -14.97 10.23
C VAL A 117 -5.33 -15.44 9.86
N LEU A 118 -5.63 -16.73 10.00
CA LEU A 118 -6.94 -17.30 9.63
C LEU A 118 -8.11 -16.64 10.37
N SER A 119 -7.93 -16.33 11.65
CA SER A 119 -8.97 -15.72 12.48
C SER A 119 -9.24 -14.27 12.09
N VAL A 120 -8.18 -13.51 11.77
CA VAL A 120 -8.35 -12.13 11.31
C VAL A 120 -8.88 -12.07 9.88
N GLU A 121 -8.49 -13.00 9.01
CA GLU A 121 -9.02 -13.09 7.64
C GLU A 121 -10.51 -13.40 7.65
N GLY A 122 -10.98 -14.32 8.50
CA GLY A 122 -12.40 -14.59 8.67
C GLY A 122 -13.17 -13.35 9.16
N ALA A 123 -12.66 -12.66 10.18
CA ALA A 123 -13.26 -11.42 10.66
C ALA A 123 -13.26 -10.31 9.61
N PHE A 124 -12.18 -10.22 8.81
CA PHE A 124 -12.02 -9.26 7.74
C PHE A 124 -12.98 -9.52 6.57
N ALA A 125 -13.15 -10.79 6.17
CA ALA A 125 -14.07 -11.18 5.10
C ALA A 125 -15.53 -10.83 5.44
N HIS A 126 -15.93 -11.01 6.69
CA HIS A 126 -17.28 -10.70 7.18
C HIS A 126 -17.39 -9.30 7.84
N PHE A 127 -16.39 -8.44 7.66
CA PHE A 127 -16.40 -7.12 8.29
C PHE A 127 -17.49 -6.22 7.68
N GLU A 128 -18.35 -5.65 8.53
CA GLU A 128 -19.38 -4.66 8.21
C GLU A 128 -19.12 -3.37 9.02
N LEU A 129 -19.53 -2.21 8.47
CA LEU A 129 -19.20 -0.88 9.01
C LEU A 129 -20.04 -0.46 10.22
#